data_AF-A0A529UIM8-F1
#
_entry.id   AF-A0A529UIM8-F1
#
_cell.length_a   1.000
_cell.length_b   1.000
_cell.length_c   1.000
_cell.angle_alpha   90.00
_cell.angle_beta   90.00
_cell.angle_gamma   90.00
#
_symmetry.space_group_name_H-M   'P 1'
#
loop_
_entity.id
_entity.type
_entity.pdbx_description
1 polymer ?
#
loop_
_entity_poly.entity_id
_entity_poly.type
_entity_poly.pdbx_seq_one_letter_code
_entity_poly.pdbx_strand_id
1 'polypeptide(L)'
;MKTTSYYPVLMTDDVEGTAAFYVEHFRFKPLFKSDWYVHLQSAEDRRVNLGIVQGDHETIPQEGRGRTSGLLINFEVRDPDSVYERAIA
;
A
#
# COMPACT_ATOMS: atom_id res chain seq x y z
N MET A 1 -15.41 16.14 -12.56
CA MET A 1 -14.15 15.42 -12.83
C MET A 1 -14.46 13.96 -13.12
N LYS A 2 -13.88 13.36 -14.17
CA LYS A 2 -14.06 11.92 -14.48
C LYS A 2 -12.86 11.14 -13.92
N THR A 3 -13.07 10.43 -12.81
CA THR A 3 -12.03 9.64 -12.14
C THR A 3 -11.88 8.28 -12.80
N THR A 4 -10.67 7.89 -13.15
CA THR A 4 -10.34 6.58 -13.75
C THR A 4 -9.71 5.60 -12.76
N SER A 5 -9.22 6.10 -11.62
CA SER A 5 -8.74 5.31 -10.48
C SER A 5 -8.73 6.17 -9.21
N TYR A 6 -8.81 5.53 -8.04
CA TYR A 6 -8.70 6.16 -6.73
C TYR A 6 -8.04 5.17 -5.76
N TYR A 7 -7.01 5.62 -5.05
CA TYR A 7 -6.28 4.81 -4.07
C TYR A 7 -5.46 5.72 -3.13
N PRO A 8 -5.20 5.26 -1.90
CA PRO A 8 -4.31 5.96 -0.98
C PRO A 8 -2.82 5.73 -1.33
N VAL A 9 -1.97 6.65 -0.88
CA VAL A 9 -0.51 6.53 -0.92
C VAL A 9 0.02 6.63 0.51
N LEU A 10 0.77 5.63 0.96
CA LEU A 10 1.34 5.56 2.30
C LEU A 10 2.77 6.10 2.28
N MET A 11 3.07 7.00 3.21
CA MET A 11 4.40 7.54 3.44
C MET A 11 5.13 6.71 4.48
N THR A 12 6.33 6.24 4.13
CA THR A 12 7.17 5.36 4.97
C THR A 12 8.65 5.74 4.85
N ASP A 13 9.46 5.31 5.81
CA ASP A 13 10.93 5.35 5.78
C ASP A 13 11.54 4.06 5.19
N ASP A 14 10.75 2.99 5.04
CA ASP A 14 11.16 1.71 4.46
C ASP A 14 10.20 1.30 3.34
N VAL A 15 10.45 1.79 2.12
CA VAL A 15 9.60 1.53 0.94
C VAL A 15 9.59 0.05 0.58
N GLU A 16 10.76 -0.58 0.59
CA GLU A 16 10.90 -1.98 0.18
C GLU A 16 10.24 -2.93 1.18
N GLY A 17 10.52 -2.78 2.48
CA GLY A 17 9.91 -3.60 3.52
C GLY A 17 8.38 -3.40 3.60
N THR A 18 7.91 -2.15 3.48
CA THR A 18 6.46 -1.88 3.44
C THR A 18 5.82 -2.55 2.22
N ALA A 19 6.44 -2.47 1.04
CA ALA A 19 5.90 -3.12 -0.16
C ALA A 19 5.90 -4.65 -0.04
N ALA A 20 6.99 -5.22 0.47
CA ALA A 20 7.12 -6.66 0.69
C ALA A 20 6.02 -7.19 1.62
N PHE A 21 5.71 -6.46 2.71
CA PHE A 21 4.64 -6.82 3.64
C PHE A 21 3.28 -7.00 2.94
N TYR A 22 2.88 -6.05 2.09
CA TYR A 22 1.59 -6.15 1.38
C TYR A 22 1.60 -7.21 0.28
N VAL A 23 2.73 -7.43 -0.38
CA VAL A 23 2.87 -8.51 -1.36
C VAL A 23 2.71 -9.87 -0.69
N GLU A 24 3.44 -10.11 0.39
CA GLU A 24 3.48 -11.39 1.09
C GLU A 24 2.15 -11.71 1.78
N HIS A 25 1.63 -10.79 2.59
CA HIS A 25 0.51 -11.11 3.48
C HIS A 25 -0.86 -10.79 2.89
N PHE A 26 -0.94 -9.85 1.94
CA PHE A 26 -2.19 -9.33 1.37
C PHE A 26 -2.34 -9.60 -0.13
N ARG A 27 -1.45 -10.42 -0.73
CA ARG A 27 -1.52 -10.84 -2.14
C ARG A 27 -1.53 -9.66 -3.12
N PHE A 28 -0.82 -8.60 -2.79
CA PHE A 28 -0.54 -7.54 -3.75
C PHE A 28 0.58 -7.94 -4.70
N LYS A 29 0.68 -7.23 -5.82
CA LYS A 29 1.80 -7.31 -6.75
C LYS A 29 2.23 -5.90 -7.17
N PRO A 30 3.53 -5.65 -7.38
CA PRO A 30 3.99 -4.38 -7.91
C PRO A 30 3.61 -4.25 -9.39
N LEU A 31 2.97 -3.14 -9.76
CA LEU A 31 2.82 -2.73 -11.16
C LEU A 31 3.97 -1.81 -11.60
N PHE A 32 4.57 -1.11 -10.65
CA PHE A 32 5.73 -0.26 -10.82
C PHE A 32 6.54 -0.26 -9.53
N LYS A 33 7.87 -0.26 -9.63
CA LYS A 33 8.81 -0.18 -8.51
C LYS A 33 9.96 0.76 -8.88
N SER A 34 10.29 1.65 -7.96
CA SER A 34 11.56 2.37 -7.86
C SER A 34 12.07 2.29 -6.43
N ASP A 35 13.20 2.95 -6.19
CA ASP A 35 13.92 3.06 -4.93
C ASP A 35 13.08 3.77 -3.85
N TRP A 36 12.26 4.72 -4.28
CA TRP A 36 11.52 5.66 -3.42
C TRP A 36 9.99 5.55 -3.58
N TYR A 37 9.48 4.76 -4.54
CA TYR A 37 8.06 4.58 -4.78
C TYR A 37 7.70 3.19 -5.31
N VAL A 38 6.60 2.63 -4.81
CA VAL A 38 6.01 1.38 -5.32
C VAL A 38 4.52 1.57 -5.52
N HIS A 39 4.03 1.22 -6.72
CA HIS A 39 2.60 1.09 -6.99
C HIS A 39 2.21 -0.38 -6.86
N LEU A 40 1.40 -0.71 -5.87
CA LEU A 40 0.83 -2.04 -5.68
C LEU A 40 -0.60 -2.12 -6.22
N GLN A 41 -0.94 -3.29 -6.76
CA GLN A 41 -2.30 -3.68 -7.11
C GLN A 41 -2.59 -5.08 -6.55
N SER A 42 -3.81 -5.34 -6.09
CA SER A 42 -4.19 -6.71 -5.69
C SER A 42 -4.03 -7.67 -6.88
N ALA A 43 -3.53 -8.88 -6.62
CA ALA A 43 -3.50 -9.93 -7.63
C ALA A 43 -4.90 -10.43 -8.01
N GLU A 44 -5.91 -10.19 -7.16
CA GLU A 44 -7.27 -10.75 -7.25
C GLU A 44 -8.32 -9.71 -7.68
N ASP A 45 -8.10 -8.42 -7.41
CA ASP A 45 -8.97 -7.33 -7.87
C ASP A 45 -8.17 -6.12 -8.39
N ARG A 46 -8.29 -5.83 -9.69
CA ARG A 46 -7.59 -4.72 -10.35
C ARG A 46 -8.01 -3.34 -9.85
N ARG A 47 -9.14 -3.22 -9.14
CA ARG A 47 -9.62 -1.95 -8.56
C ARG A 47 -8.93 -1.63 -7.24
N VAL A 48 -8.38 -2.63 -6.55
CA VAL A 48 -7.70 -2.45 -5.26
C VAL A 48 -6.23 -2.11 -5.51
N ASN A 49 -5.85 -0.87 -5.20
CA ASN A 49 -4.51 -0.33 -5.43
C ASN A 49 -4.00 0.37 -4.16
N LEU A 50 -2.68 0.42 -3.99
CA LEU A 50 -2.00 1.06 -2.88
C LEU A 50 -0.67 1.64 -3.35
N GLY A 51 -0.44 2.93 -3.13
CA GLY A 51 0.87 3.53 -3.32
C GLY A 51 1.70 3.47 -2.04
N ILE A 52 3.00 3.29 -2.17
CA ILE A 52 3.96 3.38 -1.08
C ILE A 52 5.06 4.32 -1.53
N VAL A 53 5.35 5.35 -0.72
CA VAL A 53 6.33 6.39 -1.06
C VAL A 53 7.27 6.64 0.11
N GLN A 54 8.51 6.93 -0.21
CA GLN A 54 9.47 7.47 0.73
C GLN A 54 8.99 8.84 1.21
N GLY A 55 8.69 8.92 2.51
CA GLY A 55 7.96 10.05 3.09
C GLY A 55 8.71 11.38 3.14
N ASP A 56 10.04 11.35 2.99
CA ASP A 56 10.91 12.54 2.94
C ASP A 56 11.43 12.87 1.53
N HIS A 57 10.92 12.17 0.49
CA HIS A 57 11.39 12.34 -0.88
C HIS A 57 11.17 13.78 -1.39
N GLU A 58 12.13 14.27 -2.20
CA GLU A 58 12.18 15.68 -2.60
C GLU A 58 10.99 16.15 -3.45
N THR A 59 10.32 15.22 -4.13
CA THR A 59 9.12 15.49 -4.94
C THR A 59 7.89 15.84 -4.09
N ILE A 60 7.93 15.55 -2.79
CA ILE A 60 6.87 15.91 -1.84
C ILE A 60 7.18 17.32 -1.29
N PRO A 61 6.23 18.27 -1.31
CA PRO A 61 6.39 19.57 -0.67
C PRO A 61 6.84 19.42 0.78
N GLN A 62 7.79 20.25 1.22
CA GLN A 62 8.46 20.09 2.52
C GLN A 62 7.47 20.00 3.69
N GLU A 63 6.40 20.78 3.67
CA GLU A 63 5.32 20.79 4.67
C GLU A 63 4.43 19.53 4.67
N GLY A 64 4.44 18.75 3.59
CA GLY A 64 3.68 17.51 3.44
C GLY A 64 4.50 16.24 3.70
N ARG A 65 5.82 16.37 3.93
CA ARG A 65 6.69 15.23 4.24
C ARG A 65 6.37 14.66 5.62
N GLY A 66 6.56 13.35 5.79
CA GLY A 66 6.30 12.69 7.06
C GLY A 66 6.10 11.19 6.92
N ARG A 67 5.36 10.61 7.86
CA ARG A 67 4.99 9.19 7.86
C ARG A 67 3.49 9.05 8.04
N THR A 68 2.89 8.07 7.38
CA THR A 68 1.46 7.80 7.57
C THR A 68 1.19 7.40 9.01
N SER A 69 0.19 8.03 9.63
CA SER A 69 -0.28 7.73 10.99
C SER A 69 -1.79 7.97 11.07
N GLY A 70 -2.48 7.29 11.99
CA GLY A 70 -3.92 7.46 12.19
C GLY A 70 -4.79 6.99 11.01
N LEU A 71 -4.31 6.05 10.19
CA LEU A 71 -5.02 5.49 9.04
C LEU A 71 -5.47 4.05 9.32
N LEU A 72 -6.73 3.76 8.99
CA LEU A 72 -7.24 2.39 8.88
C LEU A 72 -7.55 2.11 7.41
N ILE A 73 -7.15 0.93 6.93
CA ILE A 73 -7.48 0.43 5.59
C ILE A 73 -8.31 -0.83 5.78
N ASN A 74 -9.57 -0.78 5.36
CA ASN A 74 -10.50 -1.89 5.50
C ASN A 74 -10.45 -2.77 4.25
N PHE A 75 -10.31 -4.08 4.45
CA PHE A 75 -10.45 -5.09 3.41
C PHE A 75 -11.61 -6.01 3.77
N GLU A 76 -12.67 -5.99 2.98
CA GLU A 76 -13.79 -6.92 3.13
C GLU A 76 -13.43 -8.25 2.47
N VAL A 77 -13.50 -9.33 3.25
CA VAL A 77 -13.18 -10.69 2.80
C VAL A 77 -14.31 -11.64 3.18
N ARG A 78 -14.46 -12.71 2.41
CA ARG A 78 -15.52 -13.69 2.63
C ARG A 78 -15.32 -14.50 3.92
N ASP A 79 -14.07 -14.77 4.28
CA ASP A 79 -13.69 -15.62 5.40
C ASP A 79 -12.58 -14.92 6.22
N PRO A 80 -12.94 -14.04 7.16
CA PRO A 80 -11.97 -13.34 7.99
C PRO A 80 -11.25 -14.27 8.96
N ASP A 81 -11.88 -15.37 9.40
CA ASP A 81 -11.28 -16.36 10.30
C ASP A 81 -10.08 -17.06 9.64
N SER A 82 -10.23 -17.53 8.40
CA SER A 82 -9.12 -18.12 7.65
C SER A 82 -7.97 -17.13 7.40
N VAL A 83 -8.29 -15.84 7.17
CA VAL A 83 -7.27 -14.80 7.01
C VAL A 83 -6.53 -14.54 8.33
N TYR A 84 -7.26 -14.52 9.45
CA TYR A 84 -6.69 -14.38 10.79
C TYR A 84 -5.73 -15.52 11.10
N GLU A 85 -6.13 -16.78 10.91
CA GLU A 85 -5.29 -17.96 11.16
C GLU A 85 -3.97 -17.90 10.38
N ARG A 86 -4.01 -17.50 9.09
CA ARG A 86 -2.81 -17.31 8.28
C ARG A 86 -1.90 -16.20 8.80
N ALA A 87 -2.47 -15.12 9.34
CA ALA A 87 -1.71 -13.95 9.76
C ALA A 87 -0.96 -14.14 11.09
N ILE A 88 -1.40 -15.09 11.93
CA ILE A 88 -0.76 -15.41 13.21
C ILE A 88 0.15 -16.65 13.17
N ALA A 89 0.17 -17.37 12.05
CA ALA A 89 1.02 -18.54 11.83
C ALA A 89 2.46 -18.12 11.51
#